data_AF-A0A9P6ADB0-F1
#
_entry.id   AF-A0A9P6ADB0-F1
#
_cell.length_a   1.000
_cell.length_b   1.000
_cell.length_c   1.000
_cell.angle_alpha   90.00
_cell.angle_beta   90.00
_cell.angle_gamma   90.00
#
_symmetry.space_group_name_H-M   'P 1'
#
loop_
_entity.id
_entity.type
_entity.pdbx_description
1 polymer ?
#
loop_
_entity_poly.entity_id
_entity_poly.type
_entity_poly.pdbx_seq_one_letter_code
_entity_poly.pdbx_strand_id
1 'polypeptide(L)'
;TQAAQKLPDDYKQQIHHSLLWQALSIHDYNIPAALCVNSDQTQVVYQHSDAMTYEKTGASQVATAGQEEKHAITVNIAISASGILLPLQAIYQSKSPKTLPNETCKGYAKAIGLGFRFKSSLTDTYWATLDMMKSFVTHILVPYFLSQKIDLNLSHLHKCIWQIDVWPVHTSVDLHSWLYEKYPWIILDYVPGGCTGIFQPCDVGIQRIFKHSVQRSQQADIVNKVLHQLDGSAEPGSVCLDMKIGTLHKCNIATLLKAYHATNNKETVLRVGYHIIKHFVY
;
A
#
# COMPACT_ATOMS: atom_id res chain seq x y z
N THR A 1 -11.91 -6.68 22.54
CA THR A 1 -12.29 -5.45 21.83
C THR A 1 -11.45 -4.31 22.39
N GLN A 2 -10.31 -4.00 21.76
CA GLN A 2 -9.62 -2.74 22.04
C GLN A 2 -10.49 -1.61 21.48
N ALA A 3 -10.64 -0.53 22.24
CA ALA A 3 -11.40 0.64 21.81
C ALA A 3 -10.88 1.10 20.44
N ALA A 4 -11.79 1.34 19.49
CA ALA A 4 -11.45 2.04 18.27
C ALA A 4 -10.68 3.31 18.66
N GLN A 5 -9.55 3.56 17.99
CA GLN A 5 -8.72 4.74 18.27
C GLN A 5 -9.63 5.97 18.24
N LYS A 6 -9.79 6.62 19.40
CA LYS A 6 -10.62 7.82 19.51
C LYS A 6 -9.88 8.93 18.79
N LEU A 7 -10.61 9.66 17.94
CA LEU A 7 -10.12 10.90 17.35
C LEU A 7 -9.67 11.83 18.49
N PRO A 8 -8.56 12.59 18.33
CA PRO A 8 -8.19 13.63 19.29
C PRO A 8 -9.34 14.62 19.49
N ASP A 9 -9.49 15.19 20.69
CA ASP A 9 -10.61 16.12 20.96
C ASP A 9 -10.61 17.34 20.01
N ASP A 10 -9.43 17.76 19.57
CA ASP A 10 -9.18 18.88 18.67
C ASP A 10 -8.99 18.47 17.19
N TYR A 11 -9.34 17.23 16.80
CA TYR A 11 -9.08 16.70 15.45
C TYR A 11 -9.57 17.61 14.32
N LYS A 12 -10.73 18.26 14.50
CA LYS A 12 -11.30 19.19 13.52
C LYS A 12 -10.39 20.40 13.29
N GLN A 13 -9.84 20.94 14.36
CA GLN A 13 -8.92 22.08 14.28
C GLN A 13 -7.61 21.65 13.62
N GLN A 14 -7.06 20.48 14.00
CA GLN A 14 -5.83 19.97 13.39
C GLN A 14 -5.99 19.73 11.88
N ILE A 15 -7.11 19.12 11.46
CA ILE A 15 -7.43 18.91 10.05
C ILE A 15 -7.61 20.25 9.33
N HIS A 16 -8.32 21.20 9.95
CA HIS A 16 -8.49 22.53 9.35
C HIS A 16 -7.15 23.24 9.14
N HIS A 17 -6.25 23.21 10.13
CA HIS A 17 -4.90 23.76 9.99
C HIS A 17 -4.09 23.04 8.91
N SER A 18 -4.17 21.71 8.82
CA SER A 18 -3.50 20.93 7.77
C SER A 18 -4.02 21.32 6.38
N LEU A 19 -5.34 21.44 6.20
CA LEU A 19 -5.96 21.91 4.95
C LEU A 19 -5.50 23.31 4.56
N LEU A 20 -5.47 24.25 5.52
CA LEU A 20 -4.98 25.62 5.27
C LEU A 20 -3.50 25.61 4.87
N TRP A 21 -2.66 24.83 5.54
CA TRP A 21 -1.24 24.74 5.22
C TRP A 21 -0.99 24.14 3.83
N GLN A 22 -1.75 23.11 3.45
CA GLN A 22 -1.74 22.55 2.11
C GLN A 22 -2.20 23.58 1.06
N ALA A 23 -3.31 24.28 1.32
CA ALA A 23 -3.83 25.29 0.41
C ALA A 23 -2.84 26.45 0.20
N LEU A 24 -2.23 26.94 1.28
CA LEU A 24 -1.19 27.96 1.24
C LEU A 24 0.04 27.48 0.45
N SER A 25 0.52 26.25 0.73
CA SER A 25 1.67 25.68 0.00
C SER A 25 1.38 25.51 -1.50
N ILE A 26 0.18 25.05 -1.84
CA ILE A 26 -0.26 24.89 -3.24
C ILE A 26 -0.32 26.25 -3.93
N HIS A 27 -0.88 27.25 -3.26
CA HIS A 27 -0.99 28.62 -3.79
C HIS A 27 0.39 29.26 -3.98
N ASP A 28 1.20 29.33 -2.92
CA ASP A 28 2.45 30.10 -2.90
C ASP A 28 3.51 29.52 -3.85
N TYR A 29 3.53 28.19 -4.01
CA TYR A 29 4.46 27.51 -4.91
C TYR A 29 3.82 27.07 -6.24
N ASN A 30 2.56 27.43 -6.51
CA ASN A 30 1.81 27.02 -7.68
C ASN A 30 1.91 25.50 -7.94
N ILE A 31 1.61 24.68 -6.94
CA ILE A 31 1.77 23.22 -7.01
C ILE A 31 0.56 22.60 -7.70
N PRO A 32 0.68 22.06 -8.93
CA PRO A 32 -0.43 21.40 -9.60
C PRO A 32 -0.79 20.09 -8.89
N ALA A 33 -2.04 19.65 -9.03
CA ALA A 33 -2.54 18.42 -8.40
C ALA A 33 -1.70 17.17 -8.71
N ALA A 34 -1.06 17.11 -9.89
CA ALA A 34 -0.18 16.00 -10.25
C ALA A 34 1.09 15.91 -9.38
N LEU A 35 1.49 17.01 -8.72
CA LEU A 35 2.65 17.11 -7.84
C LEU A 35 2.29 17.06 -6.35
N CYS A 36 1.04 16.72 -6.02
CA CYS A 36 0.60 16.39 -4.66
C CYS A 36 0.37 14.89 -4.56
N VAL A 37 1.16 14.18 -3.76
CA VAL A 37 1.06 12.72 -3.59
C VAL A 37 0.80 12.38 -2.12
N ASN A 38 -0.21 11.57 -1.87
CA ASN A 38 -0.42 10.90 -0.59
C ASN A 38 0.11 9.46 -0.68
N SER A 39 0.80 8.98 0.35
CA SER A 39 1.13 7.56 0.45
C SER A 39 0.78 6.98 1.82
N ASP A 40 0.62 5.67 1.86
CA ASP A 40 0.43 4.93 3.10
C ASP A 40 0.91 3.49 2.96
N GLN A 41 1.35 2.91 4.07
CA GLN A 41 1.77 1.53 4.17
C GLN A 41 0.63 0.67 4.70
N THR A 42 0.43 -0.49 4.06
CA THR A 42 -0.61 -1.41 4.47
C THR A 42 -0.12 -2.84 4.54
N GLN A 43 -0.62 -3.58 5.52
CA GLN A 43 -0.34 -5.00 5.65
C GLN A 43 -1.14 -5.81 4.63
N VAL A 44 -0.47 -6.74 3.95
CA VAL A 44 -1.06 -7.76 3.10
C VAL A 44 -0.63 -9.13 3.60
N VAL A 45 -1.57 -9.89 4.16
CA VAL A 45 -1.37 -11.30 4.54
C VAL A 45 -1.21 -12.14 3.27
N TYR A 46 -0.32 -13.14 3.27
CA TYR A 46 -0.08 -13.96 2.08
C TYR A 46 -1.28 -14.78 1.62
N GLN A 47 -2.09 -15.21 2.58
CA GLN A 47 -3.29 -15.99 2.32
C GLN A 47 -4.36 -15.58 3.31
N HIS A 48 -5.39 -14.89 2.81
CA HIS A 48 -6.60 -14.71 3.59
C HIS A 48 -7.37 -16.04 3.62
N SER A 49 -7.61 -16.55 4.83
CA SER A 49 -8.67 -17.51 5.05
C SER A 49 -10.00 -16.76 5.12
N ASP A 50 -11.05 -17.36 4.55
CA ASP A 50 -12.41 -16.88 4.75
C ASP A 50 -12.90 -17.35 6.14
N ALA A 51 -13.75 -16.55 6.78
CA ALA A 51 -14.48 -16.98 7.97
C ALA A 51 -15.64 -17.92 7.62
N MET A 52 -16.03 -17.97 6.34
CA MET A 52 -17.03 -18.88 5.83
C MET A 52 -16.44 -20.27 5.59
N THR A 53 -17.02 -21.26 6.28
CA THR A 53 -16.68 -22.67 6.15
C THR A 53 -17.96 -23.47 5.87
N TYR A 54 -17.80 -24.62 5.22
CA TYR A 54 -18.91 -25.53 4.96
C TYR A 54 -18.71 -26.76 5.85
N GLU A 55 -19.64 -26.97 6.78
CA GLU A 55 -19.59 -28.08 7.72
C GLU A 55 -21.01 -28.60 7.97
N LYS A 56 -21.11 -29.85 8.43
CA LYS A 56 -22.40 -30.46 8.75
C LYS A 56 -23.13 -29.66 9.83
N THR A 57 -24.42 -29.39 9.60
CA THR A 57 -25.29 -28.70 10.56
C THR A 57 -25.23 -29.38 11.94
N GLY A 58 -24.87 -28.62 12.98
CA GLY A 58 -24.72 -29.11 14.35
C GLY A 58 -23.29 -29.52 14.74
N ALA A 59 -22.30 -29.35 13.86
CA ALA A 59 -20.90 -29.54 14.22
C ALA A 59 -20.41 -28.50 15.24
N SER A 60 -19.70 -28.97 16.27
CA SER A 60 -19.13 -28.13 17.33
C SER A 60 -17.70 -27.67 17.04
N GLN A 61 -17.03 -28.31 16.08
CA GLN A 61 -15.69 -27.95 15.63
C GLN A 61 -15.69 -27.90 14.10
N VAL A 62 -15.33 -26.75 13.54
CA VAL A 62 -15.27 -26.53 12.09
C VAL A 62 -13.82 -26.31 11.69
N ALA A 63 -13.29 -27.16 10.81
CA ALA A 63 -11.92 -27.02 10.33
C ALA A 63 -11.81 -25.84 9.37
N THR A 64 -11.02 -24.84 9.74
CA THR A 64 -10.72 -23.65 8.91
C THR A 64 -9.30 -23.73 8.36
N ALA A 65 -9.14 -23.86 7.05
CA ALA A 65 -7.82 -23.84 6.42
C ALA A 65 -7.27 -22.40 6.32
N GLY A 66 -6.04 -22.17 6.80
CA GLY A 66 -5.33 -20.89 6.65
C GLY A 66 -5.62 -19.81 7.70
N GLN A 67 -6.37 -20.10 8.77
CA GLN A 67 -6.54 -19.16 9.91
C GLN A 67 -5.24 -18.94 10.70
N GLU A 68 -4.30 -19.89 10.63
CA GLU A 68 -3.00 -19.80 11.30
C GLU A 68 -1.94 -19.03 10.48
N GLU A 69 -2.24 -18.66 9.22
CA GLU A 69 -1.30 -17.93 8.38
C GLU A 69 -1.17 -16.47 8.83
N LYS A 70 -0.05 -16.17 9.51
CA LYS A 70 0.25 -14.85 10.07
C LYS A 70 1.31 -14.09 9.28
N HIS A 71 1.92 -14.71 8.27
CA HIS A 71 2.93 -14.04 7.46
C HIS A 71 2.28 -12.98 6.58
N ALA A 72 2.93 -11.82 6.53
CA ALA A 72 2.47 -10.70 5.75
C ALA A 72 3.64 -9.94 5.13
N ILE A 73 3.30 -9.12 4.15
CA ILE A 73 4.17 -8.08 3.62
C ILE A 73 3.60 -6.72 3.95
N THR A 74 4.46 -5.71 3.99
CA THR A 74 4.01 -4.31 3.90
C THR A 74 3.98 -3.91 2.43
N VAL A 75 2.89 -3.30 1.98
CA VAL A 75 2.79 -2.68 0.66
C VAL A 75 2.62 -1.17 0.87
N ASN A 76 3.55 -0.38 0.34
CA ASN A 76 3.41 1.06 0.27
C ASN A 76 2.65 1.42 -1.02
N ILE A 77 1.54 2.12 -0.84
CA ILE A 77 0.61 2.55 -1.89
C ILE A 77 0.63 4.07 -1.92
N ALA A 78 0.74 4.65 -3.10
CA ALA A 78 0.73 6.11 -3.26
C ALA A 78 -0.16 6.54 -4.42
N ILE A 79 -0.90 7.63 -4.21
CA ILE A 79 -1.78 8.24 -5.20
C ILE A 79 -1.49 9.73 -5.33
N SER A 80 -1.57 10.24 -6.56
CA SER A 80 -1.55 11.67 -6.81
C SER A 80 -2.95 12.29 -6.70
N ALA A 81 -3.02 13.58 -6.39
CA ALA A 81 -4.27 14.33 -6.42
C ALA A 81 -4.81 14.50 -7.86
N SER A 82 -4.02 14.23 -8.90
CA SER A 82 -4.49 14.16 -10.29
C SER A 82 -5.16 12.83 -10.68
N GLY A 83 -5.21 11.87 -9.75
CA GLY A 83 -5.90 10.59 -9.95
C GLY A 83 -5.01 9.45 -10.43
N ILE A 84 -3.68 9.53 -10.25
CA ILE A 84 -2.72 8.51 -10.71
C ILE A 84 -2.31 7.62 -9.52
N LEU A 85 -2.41 6.30 -9.70
CA LEU A 85 -1.83 5.33 -8.76
C LEU A 85 -0.36 5.07 -9.12
N LEU A 86 0.55 5.42 -8.21
CA LEU A 86 1.98 5.18 -8.39
C LEU A 86 2.32 3.69 -8.26
N PRO A 87 3.47 3.26 -8.81
CA PRO A 87 3.98 1.89 -8.64
C PRO A 87 4.03 1.44 -7.17
N LEU A 88 3.83 0.15 -6.92
CA LEU A 88 3.86 -0.40 -5.56
C LEU A 88 5.30 -0.65 -5.09
N GLN A 89 5.56 -0.39 -3.80
CA GLN A 89 6.70 -0.99 -3.10
C GLN A 89 6.18 -2.07 -2.16
N ALA A 90 6.62 -3.32 -2.37
CA ALA A 90 6.32 -4.44 -1.50
C ALA A 90 7.56 -4.81 -0.67
N ILE A 91 7.40 -4.85 0.65
CA ILE A 91 8.45 -5.08 1.63
C ILE A 91 8.20 -6.42 2.30
N TYR A 92 9.15 -7.33 2.10
CA TYR A 92 9.12 -8.71 2.56
C TYR A 92 9.93 -8.83 3.84
N GLN A 93 9.43 -9.62 4.78
CA GLN A 93 10.21 -10.10 5.92
C GLN A 93 11.26 -11.09 5.40
N SER A 94 12.52 -10.68 5.38
CA SER A 94 13.61 -11.62 5.17
C SER A 94 14.95 -11.07 5.65
N LYS A 95 15.82 -11.96 6.15
CA LYS A 95 17.24 -11.63 6.42
C LYS A 95 18.12 -11.75 5.17
N SER A 96 17.59 -12.33 4.09
CA SER A 96 18.32 -12.57 2.85
C SER A 96 17.49 -12.20 1.62
N PRO A 97 18.06 -11.44 0.68
CA PRO A 97 17.43 -11.10 -0.61
C PRO A 97 17.04 -12.32 -1.45
N LYS A 98 17.63 -13.50 -1.21
CA LYS A 98 17.34 -14.75 -1.96
C LYS A 98 15.88 -15.20 -1.87
N THR A 99 15.16 -14.71 -0.88
CA THR A 99 13.74 -15.01 -0.67
C THR A 99 12.82 -14.04 -1.40
N LEU A 100 13.34 -12.95 -1.98
CA LEU A 100 12.51 -12.01 -2.72
C LEU A 100 11.93 -12.66 -3.98
N PRO A 101 10.77 -12.17 -4.46
CA PRO A 101 10.28 -12.57 -5.76
C PRO A 101 11.35 -12.26 -6.83
N ASN A 102 11.50 -13.18 -7.78
CA ASN A 102 12.55 -13.13 -8.80
C ASN A 102 11.95 -13.31 -10.21
N GLU A 103 12.79 -13.25 -11.24
CA GLU A 103 12.40 -13.27 -12.64
C GLU A 103 11.59 -14.50 -13.07
N THR A 104 11.72 -15.62 -12.36
CA THR A 104 10.93 -16.84 -12.62
C THR A 104 9.48 -16.74 -12.12
N CYS A 105 9.15 -15.72 -11.32
CA CYS A 105 7.83 -15.56 -10.76
C CYS A 105 6.85 -15.02 -11.81
N LYS A 106 5.65 -15.62 -11.87
CA LYS A 106 4.59 -15.19 -12.79
C LYS A 106 4.25 -13.71 -12.55
N GLY A 107 4.37 -12.91 -13.60
CA GLY A 107 4.08 -11.47 -13.56
C GLY A 107 5.26 -10.60 -13.12
N TYR A 108 6.41 -11.15 -12.74
CA TYR A 108 7.58 -10.35 -12.33
C TYR A 108 7.98 -9.31 -13.38
N ALA A 109 8.17 -9.73 -14.63
CA ALA A 109 8.54 -8.82 -15.72
C ALA A 109 7.51 -7.68 -15.92
N LYS A 110 6.22 -7.98 -15.79
CA LYS A 110 5.15 -6.98 -15.88
C LYS A 110 5.19 -6.00 -14.71
N ALA A 111 5.40 -6.50 -13.48
CA ALA A 111 5.52 -5.67 -12.30
C ALA A 111 6.73 -4.73 -12.38
N ILE A 112 7.89 -5.24 -12.81
CA ILE A 112 9.08 -4.42 -13.03
C ILE A 112 8.87 -3.40 -14.15
N GLY A 113 8.19 -3.79 -15.24
CA GLY A 113 7.82 -2.87 -16.33
C GLY A 113 6.87 -1.76 -15.89
N LEU A 114 6.04 -2.01 -14.87
CA LEU A 114 5.21 -1.00 -14.21
C LEU A 114 5.97 -0.21 -13.13
N GLY A 115 7.26 -0.47 -12.91
CA GLY A 115 8.09 0.23 -11.92
C GLY A 115 7.96 -0.27 -10.49
N PHE A 116 7.34 -1.43 -10.25
CA PHE A 116 7.20 -1.98 -8.89
C PHE A 116 8.56 -2.29 -8.28
N ARG A 117 8.63 -2.17 -6.95
CA ARG A 117 9.85 -2.49 -6.19
C ARG A 117 9.56 -3.55 -5.15
N PHE A 118 10.30 -4.64 -5.22
CA PHE A 118 10.31 -5.68 -4.19
C PHE A 118 11.55 -5.48 -3.33
N LYS A 119 11.35 -5.30 -2.03
CA LYS A 119 12.42 -5.03 -1.08
C LYS A 119 12.34 -5.97 0.10
N SER A 120 13.49 -6.25 0.69
CA SER A 120 13.57 -6.95 1.96
C SER A 120 13.72 -5.91 3.06
N SER A 121 13.00 -6.08 4.17
CA SER A 121 13.20 -5.24 5.35
C SER A 121 14.57 -5.45 5.99
N LEU A 122 15.25 -6.57 5.70
CA LEU A 122 16.49 -7.02 6.36
C LEU A 122 16.36 -7.16 7.89
N THR A 123 15.13 -7.24 8.40
CA THR A 123 14.83 -7.41 9.83
C THR A 123 14.02 -8.68 10.05
N ASP A 124 13.79 -9.00 11.32
CA ASP A 124 12.86 -10.03 11.75
C ASP A 124 11.38 -9.65 11.53
N THR A 125 11.10 -8.48 10.95
CA THR A 125 9.74 -7.97 10.70
C THR A 125 9.54 -7.59 9.23
N TYR A 126 8.30 -7.36 8.79
CA TYR A 126 8.00 -6.85 7.44
C TYR A 126 7.78 -5.33 7.42
N TRP A 127 8.11 -4.61 8.51
CA TRP A 127 7.91 -3.16 8.61
C TRP A 127 8.86 -2.37 7.71
N ALA A 128 8.42 -1.20 7.26
CA ALA A 128 9.24 -0.31 6.44
C ALA A 128 10.34 0.36 7.26
N THR A 129 11.61 0.09 6.97
CA THR A 129 12.71 0.81 7.63
C THR A 129 12.96 2.18 6.99
N LEU A 130 13.81 2.99 7.61
CA LEU A 130 14.28 4.25 7.02
C LEU A 130 14.81 4.05 5.58
N ASP A 131 15.58 2.99 5.36
CA ASP A 131 16.10 2.65 4.03
C ASP A 131 15.00 2.30 3.03
N MET A 132 13.93 1.66 3.48
CA MET A 132 12.78 1.37 2.62
C MET A 132 12.06 2.65 2.21
N MET A 133 11.91 3.60 3.13
CA MET A 133 11.35 4.92 2.83
C MET A 133 12.23 5.72 1.86
N LYS A 134 13.54 5.77 2.10
CA LYS A 134 14.50 6.38 1.16
C LYS A 134 14.43 5.71 -0.21
N SER A 135 14.30 4.39 -0.25
CA SER A 135 14.17 3.62 -1.48
C SER A 135 12.86 3.89 -2.22
N PHE A 136 11.75 4.04 -1.49
CA PHE A 136 10.46 4.43 -2.05
C PHE A 136 10.54 5.82 -2.70
N VAL A 137 11.07 6.79 -1.97
CA VAL A 137 11.23 8.16 -2.46
C VAL A 137 12.10 8.17 -3.72
N THR A 138 13.26 7.51 -3.67
CA THR A 138 14.26 7.53 -4.75
C THR A 138 13.76 6.85 -6.03
N HIS A 139 13.02 5.74 -5.92
CA HIS A 139 12.72 4.90 -7.08
C HIS A 139 11.27 4.94 -7.56
N ILE A 140 10.38 5.56 -6.81
CA ILE A 140 8.95 5.63 -7.14
C ILE A 140 8.50 7.08 -7.13
N LEU A 141 8.62 7.77 -5.99
CA LEU A 141 8.07 9.12 -5.82
C LEU A 141 8.80 10.17 -6.68
N VAL A 142 10.13 10.22 -6.59
CA VAL A 142 10.95 11.19 -7.33
C VAL A 142 10.83 11.00 -8.85
N PRO A 143 10.98 9.78 -9.41
CA PRO A 143 10.77 9.56 -10.84
C PRO A 143 9.37 9.98 -11.31
N TYR A 144 8.33 9.70 -10.53
CA TYR A 144 6.97 10.15 -10.83
C TYR A 144 6.91 11.70 -10.89
N PHE A 145 7.39 12.40 -9.85
CA PHE A 145 7.38 13.86 -9.84
C PHE A 145 8.17 14.48 -10.99
N LEU A 146 9.36 13.94 -11.30
CA LEU A 146 10.17 14.44 -12.42
C LEU A 146 9.46 14.26 -13.76
N SER A 147 8.82 13.10 -13.98
CA SER A 147 8.00 12.88 -15.18
C SER A 147 6.87 13.90 -15.28
N GLN A 148 6.10 14.10 -14.20
CA GLN A 148 5.00 15.06 -14.19
C GLN A 148 5.48 16.50 -14.40
N LYS A 149 6.65 16.88 -13.87
CA LYS A 149 7.25 18.20 -14.12
C LYS A 149 7.61 18.40 -15.58
N ILE A 150 8.14 17.38 -16.26
CA ILE A 150 8.42 17.42 -17.69
C ILE A 150 7.11 17.60 -18.46
N ASP A 151 6.10 16.78 -18.17
CA ASP A 151 4.79 16.83 -18.85
C ASP A 151 4.09 18.19 -18.68
N LEU A 152 4.30 18.85 -17.54
CA LEU A 152 3.72 20.15 -17.21
C LEU A 152 4.64 21.33 -17.57
N ASN A 153 5.79 21.07 -18.19
CA ASN A 153 6.79 22.08 -18.54
C ASN A 153 7.24 22.95 -17.34
N LEU A 154 7.44 22.31 -16.20
CA LEU A 154 7.88 22.92 -14.95
C LEU A 154 9.36 22.66 -14.69
N SER A 155 9.99 23.53 -13.88
CA SER A 155 11.36 23.32 -13.42
C SER A 155 11.50 22.00 -12.66
N HIS A 156 12.63 21.32 -12.83
CA HIS A 156 12.96 20.12 -12.03
C HIS A 156 13.00 20.40 -10.52
N LEU A 157 13.22 21.67 -10.12
CA LEU A 157 13.19 22.14 -8.73
C LEU A 157 11.82 22.66 -8.29
N HIS A 158 10.78 22.60 -9.14
CA HIS A 158 9.41 23.00 -8.76
C HIS A 158 8.95 22.23 -7.54
N LYS A 159 8.24 22.89 -6.62
CA LYS A 159 7.85 22.25 -5.36
C LYS A 159 6.79 21.17 -5.58
N CYS A 160 6.90 20.09 -4.81
CA CYS A 160 5.92 19.00 -4.74
C CYS A 160 5.50 18.77 -3.30
N ILE A 161 4.34 18.20 -3.06
CA ILE A 161 3.89 17.79 -1.73
C ILE A 161 3.89 16.26 -1.65
N TRP A 162 4.49 15.72 -0.60
CA TRP A 162 4.36 14.32 -0.21
C TRP A 162 3.73 14.23 1.17
N GLN A 163 2.48 13.75 1.23
CA GLN A 163 1.72 13.59 2.47
C GLN A 163 1.77 12.16 2.98
N ILE A 164 2.13 11.97 4.25
CA ILE A 164 2.19 10.68 4.94
C ILE A 164 1.67 10.78 6.38
N ASP A 165 1.48 9.65 7.05
CA ASP A 165 1.10 9.60 8.46
C ASP A 165 2.27 9.94 9.40
N VAL A 166 1.91 10.28 10.64
CA VAL A 166 2.87 10.57 11.72
C VAL A 166 3.30 9.26 12.36
N TRP A 167 4.43 8.73 11.91
CA TRP A 167 5.06 7.51 12.42
C TRP A 167 6.55 7.75 12.72
N PRO A 168 7.20 7.10 13.72
CA PRO A 168 8.56 7.45 14.14
C PRO A 168 9.63 7.47 13.04
N VAL A 169 9.56 6.59 12.05
CA VAL A 169 10.49 6.65 10.90
C VAL A 169 10.20 7.86 10.02
N HIS A 170 8.93 8.17 9.78
CA HIS A 170 8.49 9.32 8.97
C HIS A 170 8.87 10.65 9.62
N THR A 171 8.85 10.73 10.95
CA THR A 171 9.24 11.93 11.72
C THR A 171 10.69 11.92 12.17
N SER A 172 11.49 10.95 11.74
CA SER A 172 12.89 10.86 12.15
C SER A 172 13.71 12.01 11.55
N VAL A 173 14.65 12.54 12.33
CA VAL A 173 15.61 13.54 11.87
C VAL A 173 16.37 13.03 10.65
N ASP A 174 16.71 11.74 10.63
CA ASP A 174 17.46 11.13 9.52
C ASP A 174 16.71 11.14 8.19
N LEU A 175 15.38 10.95 8.21
CA LEU A 175 14.58 11.06 6.99
C LEU A 175 14.47 12.52 6.54
N HIS A 176 14.23 13.43 7.48
CA HIS A 176 14.12 14.87 7.22
C HIS A 176 15.40 15.44 6.63
N SER A 177 16.55 15.21 7.27
CA SER A 177 17.85 15.69 6.81
C SER A 177 18.16 15.13 5.42
N TRP A 178 17.91 13.83 5.20
CA TRP A 178 18.15 13.23 3.89
C TRP A 178 17.24 13.79 2.79
N LEU A 179 15.95 14.02 3.07
CA LEU A 179 15.02 14.66 2.11
C LEU A 179 15.45 16.09 1.82
N TYR A 180 15.81 16.86 2.84
CA TYR A 180 16.26 18.24 2.70
C TYR A 180 17.52 18.34 1.83
N GLU A 181 18.49 17.46 2.05
CA GLU A 181 19.75 17.43 1.27
C GLU A 181 19.56 16.93 -0.16
N LYS A 182 18.79 15.85 -0.36
CA LYS A 182 18.69 15.18 -1.67
C LYS A 182 17.58 15.73 -2.55
N TYR A 183 16.47 16.11 -1.93
CA TYR A 183 15.23 16.50 -2.62
C TYR A 183 14.59 17.72 -1.94
N PRO A 184 15.29 18.88 -1.83
CA PRO A 184 14.78 20.08 -1.14
C PRO A 184 13.51 20.67 -1.76
N TRP A 185 13.09 20.17 -2.93
CA TRP A 185 11.87 20.54 -3.63
C TRP A 185 10.66 19.68 -3.21
N ILE A 186 10.83 18.63 -2.40
CA ILE A 186 9.73 17.88 -1.80
C ILE A 186 9.38 18.52 -0.46
N ILE A 187 8.16 19.03 -0.37
CA ILE A 187 7.53 19.47 0.87
C ILE A 187 6.92 18.22 1.52
N LEU A 188 7.45 17.85 2.68
CA LEU A 188 6.91 16.76 3.48
C LEU A 188 5.72 17.28 4.29
N ASP A 189 4.56 16.68 4.08
CA ASP A 189 3.30 16.98 4.77
C ASP A 189 2.86 15.80 5.65
N TYR A 190 2.16 16.11 6.73
CA TYR A 190 1.69 15.10 7.67
C TYR A 190 0.18 15.09 7.79
N VAL A 191 -0.39 13.89 7.76
CA VAL A 191 -1.74 13.64 8.27
C VAL A 191 -1.73 13.88 9.77
N PRO A 192 -2.65 14.70 10.32
CA PRO A 192 -2.74 14.90 11.76
C PRO A 192 -2.82 13.60 12.55
N GLY A 193 -2.18 13.56 13.71
CA GLY A 193 -2.10 12.36 14.55
C GLY A 193 -3.48 11.77 14.86
N GLY A 194 -3.67 10.48 14.63
CA GLY A 194 -4.95 9.81 14.86
C GLY A 194 -6.06 10.15 13.85
N CYS A 195 -5.77 10.88 12.77
CA CYS A 195 -6.75 11.29 11.76
C CYS A 195 -6.64 10.50 10.44
N THR A 196 -5.81 9.44 10.36
CA THR A 196 -5.59 8.67 9.13
C THR A 196 -6.90 8.16 8.51
N GLY A 197 -7.77 7.55 9.33
CA GLY A 197 -9.07 7.01 8.90
C GLY A 197 -10.11 8.03 8.44
N ILE A 198 -9.83 9.33 8.51
CA ILE A 198 -10.73 10.40 8.04
C ILE A 198 -10.06 11.41 7.11
N PHE A 199 -8.73 11.49 7.10
CA PHE A 199 -7.97 12.53 6.40
C PHE A 199 -6.88 12.01 5.46
N GLN A 200 -6.54 10.71 5.50
CA GLN A 200 -5.53 10.14 4.62
C GLN A 200 -6.18 9.46 3.41
N PRO A 201 -6.00 9.98 2.18
CA PRO A 201 -6.59 9.41 0.97
C PRO A 201 -6.35 7.89 0.80
N CYS A 202 -5.12 7.44 1.04
CA CYS A 202 -4.80 6.03 0.93
C CYS A 202 -5.61 5.16 1.91
N ASP A 203 -5.75 5.56 3.17
CA ASP A 203 -6.48 4.81 4.21
C ASP A 203 -8.00 4.83 3.97
N VAL A 204 -8.56 6.03 3.75
CA VAL A 204 -10.02 6.27 3.66
C VAL A 204 -10.69 5.45 2.54
N GLY A 205 -10.00 5.21 1.42
CA GLY A 205 -10.64 4.57 0.27
C GLY A 205 -9.77 3.59 -0.51
N ILE A 206 -8.55 3.99 -0.88
CA ILE A 206 -7.71 3.23 -1.81
C ILE A 206 -7.36 1.86 -1.25
N GLN A 207 -6.94 1.80 0.02
CA GLN A 207 -6.56 0.56 0.67
C GLN A 207 -7.71 -0.42 0.79
N ARG A 208 -8.94 0.05 0.99
CA ARG A 208 -10.12 -0.83 1.06
C ARG A 208 -10.31 -1.59 -0.26
N ILE A 209 -10.24 -0.89 -1.38
CA ILE A 209 -10.39 -1.48 -2.72
C ILE A 209 -9.23 -2.42 -3.00
N PHE A 210 -8.01 -1.98 -2.71
CA PHE A 210 -6.80 -2.75 -2.89
C PHE A 210 -6.83 -4.07 -2.11
N LYS A 211 -7.08 -4.01 -0.78
CA LYS A 211 -7.15 -5.19 0.09
C LYS A 211 -8.25 -6.15 -0.32
N HIS A 212 -9.42 -5.64 -0.69
CA HIS A 212 -10.50 -6.49 -1.19
C HIS A 212 -10.11 -7.21 -2.49
N SER A 213 -9.42 -6.53 -3.42
CA SER A 213 -8.91 -7.18 -4.64
C SER A 213 -7.83 -8.22 -4.34
N VAL A 214 -6.97 -7.97 -3.35
CA VAL A 214 -5.97 -8.94 -2.88
C VAL A 214 -6.67 -10.19 -2.34
N GLN A 215 -7.64 -10.01 -1.43
CA GLN A 215 -8.42 -11.10 -0.83
C GLN A 215 -9.10 -11.96 -1.89
N ARG A 216 -9.82 -11.35 -2.83
CA ARG A 216 -10.48 -12.07 -3.92
C ARG A 216 -9.50 -12.83 -4.81
N SER A 217 -8.33 -12.25 -5.11
CA SER A 217 -7.31 -12.93 -5.91
C SER A 217 -6.75 -14.14 -5.18
N GLN A 218 -6.43 -14.00 -3.88
CA GLN A 218 -5.90 -15.09 -3.07
C GLN A 218 -6.91 -16.23 -2.95
N GLN A 219 -8.19 -15.91 -2.69
CA GLN A 219 -9.26 -16.92 -2.60
C GLN A 219 -9.44 -17.67 -3.92
N ALA A 220 -9.45 -16.97 -5.06
CA ALA A 220 -9.53 -17.60 -6.38
C ALA A 220 -8.34 -18.53 -6.66
N ASP A 221 -7.13 -18.12 -6.27
CA ASP A 221 -5.92 -18.93 -6.47
C ASP A 221 -5.95 -20.20 -5.58
N ILE A 222 -6.49 -20.14 -4.36
CA ILE A 222 -6.71 -21.33 -3.51
C ILE A 222 -7.71 -22.28 -4.17
N VAL A 223 -8.87 -21.77 -4.60
CA VAL A 223 -9.93 -22.58 -5.22
C VAL A 223 -9.39 -23.31 -6.45
N ASN A 224 -8.65 -22.61 -7.32
CA ASN A 224 -8.07 -23.21 -8.52
C ASN A 224 -7.04 -24.30 -8.19
N LYS A 225 -6.22 -24.11 -7.16
CA LYS A 225 -5.25 -25.13 -6.70
C LYS A 225 -5.96 -26.38 -6.18
N VAL A 226 -7.01 -26.20 -5.39
CA VAL A 226 -7.81 -27.31 -4.84
C VAL A 226 -8.51 -28.08 -5.95
N LEU A 227 -9.20 -27.38 -6.86
CA LEU A 227 -9.88 -28.03 -8.00
C LEU A 227 -8.90 -28.84 -8.86
N HIS A 228 -7.73 -28.28 -9.17
CA HIS A 228 -6.72 -28.99 -9.95
C HIS A 228 -6.20 -30.25 -9.24
N GLN A 229 -6.10 -30.26 -7.90
CA GLN A 229 -5.72 -31.47 -7.16
C GLN A 229 -6.83 -32.53 -7.21
N LEU A 230 -8.09 -32.12 -7.06
CA LEU A 230 -9.25 -33.01 -7.13
C LEU A 230 -9.42 -33.64 -8.53
N ASP A 231 -9.26 -32.85 -9.60
CA ASP A 231 -9.32 -33.33 -10.99
C ASP A 231 -8.19 -34.34 -11.28
N GLY A 232 -7.06 -34.22 -10.57
CA GLY A 232 -5.92 -35.13 -10.65
C GLY A 232 -6.10 -36.48 -9.95
N SER A 233 -7.31 -36.83 -9.51
CA SER A 233 -7.62 -38.06 -8.74
C SER A 233 -6.96 -38.10 -7.35
N ALA A 234 -6.64 -36.94 -6.76
CA ALA A 234 -6.22 -36.88 -5.36
C ALA A 234 -7.39 -37.34 -4.48
N GLU A 235 -7.14 -38.28 -3.56
CA GLU A 235 -8.15 -38.59 -2.54
C GLU A 235 -8.47 -37.32 -1.74
N PRO A 236 -9.73 -37.08 -1.33
CA PRO A 236 -10.13 -35.85 -0.64
C PRO A 236 -9.26 -35.50 0.59
N GLY A 237 -8.68 -36.50 1.27
CA GLY A 237 -7.77 -36.31 2.41
C GLY A 237 -6.31 -35.96 2.05
N SER A 238 -5.94 -35.99 0.77
CA SER A 238 -4.57 -35.74 0.28
C SER A 238 -4.36 -34.33 -0.28
N VAL A 239 -5.42 -33.51 -0.33
CA VAL A 239 -5.36 -32.12 -0.79
C VAL A 239 -4.52 -31.31 0.19
N CYS A 240 -3.37 -30.82 -0.27
CA CYS A 240 -2.44 -30.04 0.54
C CYS A 240 -2.03 -28.77 -0.19
N LEU A 241 -2.18 -27.63 0.49
CA LEU A 241 -1.72 -26.34 0.01
C LEU A 241 -0.29 -26.11 0.47
N ASP A 242 0.62 -25.79 -0.46
CA ASP A 242 1.98 -25.40 -0.11
C ASP A 242 1.99 -23.99 0.49
N MET A 243 2.07 -23.95 1.82
CA MET A 243 2.11 -22.73 2.64
C MET A 243 3.55 -22.26 2.91
N LYS A 244 4.57 -22.85 2.27
CA LYS A 244 5.95 -22.39 2.48
C LYS A 244 6.09 -20.94 2.03
N ILE A 245 6.70 -20.12 2.88
CA ILE A 245 6.96 -18.69 2.63
C ILE A 245 7.58 -18.45 1.25
N GLY A 246 8.54 -19.27 0.84
CA GLY A 246 9.18 -19.16 -0.48
C GLY A 246 8.20 -19.37 -1.65
N THR A 247 7.19 -20.22 -1.49
CA THR A 247 6.12 -20.42 -2.48
C THR A 247 5.13 -19.26 -2.45
N LEU A 248 4.75 -18.80 -1.26
CA LEU A 248 3.85 -17.66 -1.07
C LEU A 248 4.44 -16.35 -1.62
N HIS A 249 5.74 -16.12 -1.45
CA HIS A 249 6.46 -14.98 -2.03
C HIS A 249 6.34 -14.94 -3.56
N LYS A 250 6.48 -16.09 -4.22
CA LYS A 250 6.40 -16.22 -5.69
C LYS A 250 4.98 -15.97 -6.21
N CYS A 251 3.97 -16.44 -5.49
CA CYS A 251 2.57 -16.26 -5.88
C CYS A 251 2.06 -14.83 -5.67
N ASN A 252 2.66 -14.05 -4.75
CA ASN A 252 2.13 -12.75 -4.37
C ASN A 252 2.22 -11.69 -5.49
N ILE A 253 3.18 -11.78 -6.43
CA ILE A 253 3.31 -10.77 -7.51
C ILE A 253 2.03 -10.66 -8.35
N ALA A 254 1.48 -11.81 -8.76
CA ALA A 254 0.27 -11.83 -9.59
C ALA A 254 -0.92 -11.22 -8.86
N THR A 255 -1.04 -11.48 -7.55
CA THR A 255 -2.04 -10.88 -6.67
C THR A 255 -1.88 -9.36 -6.57
N LEU A 256 -0.66 -8.87 -6.33
CA LEU A 256 -0.37 -7.43 -6.28
C LEU A 256 -0.65 -6.74 -7.62
N LEU A 257 -0.35 -7.38 -8.75
CA LEU A 257 -0.67 -6.86 -10.07
C LEU A 257 -2.17 -6.75 -10.32
N LYS A 258 -2.95 -7.78 -9.97
CA LYS A 258 -4.41 -7.74 -10.08
C LYS A 258 -4.97 -6.63 -9.19
N ALA A 259 -4.50 -6.52 -7.95
CA ALA A 259 -4.94 -5.47 -7.02
C ALA A 259 -4.56 -4.07 -7.50
N TYR A 260 -3.37 -3.89 -8.04
CA TYR A 260 -2.96 -2.64 -8.67
C TYR A 260 -3.88 -2.26 -9.82
N HIS A 261 -4.15 -3.17 -10.76
CA HIS A 261 -5.04 -2.89 -11.88
C HIS A 261 -6.49 -2.61 -11.46
N ALA A 262 -7.00 -3.31 -10.43
CA ALA A 262 -8.32 -3.04 -9.88
C ALA A 262 -8.41 -1.67 -9.19
N THR A 263 -7.30 -1.17 -8.65
CA THR A 263 -7.22 0.08 -7.90
C THR A 263 -6.83 1.27 -8.80
N ASN A 264 -6.11 1.02 -9.89
CA ASN A 264 -5.64 2.04 -10.85
C ASN A 264 -6.77 2.52 -11.75
N ASN A 265 -7.77 3.15 -11.15
CA ASN A 265 -8.89 3.78 -11.80
C ASN A 265 -8.93 5.27 -11.39
N LYS A 266 -8.75 6.16 -12.37
CA LYS A 266 -8.69 7.61 -12.14
C LYS A 266 -9.92 8.15 -11.41
N GLU A 267 -11.11 7.67 -11.76
CA GLU A 267 -12.35 8.11 -11.13
C GLU A 267 -12.39 7.70 -9.66
N THR A 268 -11.98 6.47 -9.34
CA THR A 268 -11.85 5.99 -7.96
C THR A 268 -10.88 6.87 -7.16
N VAL A 269 -9.69 7.16 -7.69
CA VAL A 269 -8.69 7.96 -6.99
C VAL A 269 -9.18 9.38 -6.74
N LEU A 270 -9.81 10.02 -7.74
CA LEU A 270 -10.36 11.37 -7.59
C LEU A 270 -11.52 11.44 -6.60
N ARG A 271 -12.39 10.43 -6.56
CA ARG A 271 -13.52 10.37 -5.62
C ARG A 271 -13.04 10.36 -4.16
N VAL A 272 -11.95 9.67 -3.86
CA VAL A 272 -11.39 9.60 -2.51
C VAL A 272 -10.82 10.96 -2.07
N GLY A 273 -10.09 11.65 -2.95
CA GLY A 273 -9.60 13.00 -2.68
C GLY A 273 -10.73 14.01 -2.44
N TYR A 274 -11.78 13.96 -3.27
CA TYR A 274 -12.96 14.82 -3.10
C TYR A 274 -13.71 14.56 -1.79
N HIS A 275 -13.80 13.30 -1.36
CA HIS A 275 -14.47 12.92 -0.12
C HIS A 275 -13.85 13.59 1.09
N ILE A 276 -12.52 13.62 1.17
CA ILE A 276 -11.78 14.28 2.26
C ILE A 276 -12.11 15.77 2.27
N ILE A 277 -12.02 16.47 1.14
CA ILE A 277 -12.30 17.91 1.07
C ILE A 277 -13.76 18.20 1.47
N LYS A 278 -14.72 17.41 0.98
CA LYS A 278 -16.15 17.63 1.24
C LYS A 278 -16.53 17.53 2.72
N HIS A 279 -15.87 16.66 3.48
CA HIS A 279 -16.17 16.47 4.91
C HIS A 279 -15.77 17.63 5.82
N PHE A 280 -14.96 18.58 5.32
CA PHE A 280 -14.38 19.65 6.14
C PHE A 280 -14.61 21.07 5.60
N VAL A 281 -15.33 21.22 4.48
CA VAL A 281 -15.64 22.51 3.84
C VAL A 281 -17.10 22.96 4.06
N TYR A 282 -17.85 22.26 4.91
CA TYR A 282 -19.23 22.62 5.29
C TYR A 282 -19.43 22.61 6.81
#